data_AF-A0A0R2E0Q4-F1
#
_entry.id   AF-A0A0R2E0Q4-F1
#
_cell.length_a   1.000
_cell.length_b   1.000
_cell.length_c   1.000
_cell.angle_alpha   90.00
_cell.angle_beta   90.00
_cell.angle_gamma   90.00
#
_symmetry.space_group_name_H-M   'P 1'
#
loop_
_entity.id
_entity.type
_entity.pdbx_description
1 polymer ?
#
loop_
_entity_poly.entity_id
_entity_poly.type
_entity_poly.pdbx_seq_one_letter_code
_entity_poly.pdbx_strand_id
1 'polypeptide(L)' 'MLFHPEKHKDLRIIIQITGTLLLILAFLTFVSLILNNQIFLSVILILDVAIIPILPILMLSYIEK' A
#
# COMPACT_ATOMS: atom_id res chain seq x y z
N MET A 1 13.31 22.38 5.54
CA MET A 1 13.74 21.16 4.83
C MET A 1 12.56 20.66 3.99
N LEU A 2 12.34 21.25 2.80
CA LEU A 2 11.34 20.70 1.87
C LEU A 2 11.99 19.51 1.15
N PHE A 3 11.65 18.29 1.59
CA PHE A 3 11.89 17.09 0.80
C PHE A 3 11.20 17.30 -0.55
N HIS A 4 11.99 17.35 -1.63
CA HIS A 4 11.47 17.41 -2.99
C HIS A 4 11.42 15.96 -3.51
N PRO A 5 10.27 15.27 -3.39
CA PRO A 5 10.12 13.86 -3.79
C PRO A 5 10.41 13.63 -5.28
N GLU A 6 10.39 14.70 -6.07
CA GLU A 6 10.63 14.65 -7.52
C GLU A 6 12.10 14.44 -7.90
N LYS A 7 13.05 14.77 -7.02
CA LYS A 7 14.49 14.62 -7.31
C LYS A 7 15.06 13.25 -6.93
N HIS A 8 14.34 12.48 -6.10
CA HIS A 8 14.76 11.17 -5.64
C HIS A 8 13.97 10.09 -6.38
N LYS A 9 14.62 9.44 -7.36
CA LYS A 9 14.03 8.35 -8.16
C LYS A 9 13.45 7.25 -7.26
N ASP A 10 14.08 6.99 -6.12
CA ASP A 10 13.69 5.96 -5.17
C ASP A 10 12.36 6.28 -4.47
N LEU A 11 12.10 7.55 -4.14
CA LEU A 11 10.83 7.96 -3.55
C LEU A 11 9.66 7.78 -4.54
N ARG A 12 9.90 8.08 -5.82
CA ARG A 12 8.91 7.83 -6.88
C ARG A 12 8.57 6.34 -7.01
N ILE A 13 9.58 5.47 -6.90
CA ILE A 13 9.41 4.01 -6.94
C ILE A 13 8.58 3.54 -5.74
N ILE A 14 8.86 4.02 -4.52
CA ILE A 14 8.06 3.69 -3.34
C ILE A 14 6.61 4.10 -3.53
N ILE A 15 6.36 5.32 -3.98
CA ILE A 15 5.01 5.83 -4.21
C ILE A 15 4.29 5.00 -5.27
N GLN A 16 4.96 4.63 -6.37
CA GLN A 16 4.39 3.75 -7.39
C GLN A 16 4.03 2.37 -6.83
N ILE A 17 4.95 1.71 -6.13
CA ILE A 17 4.72 0.38 -5.55
C ILE A 17 3.56 0.42 -4.56
N THR A 18 3.57 1.41 -3.65
CA THR A 18 2.51 1.59 -2.66
C THR A 18 1.16 1.86 -3.33
N GLY A 19 1.13 2.73 -4.34
CA GLY A 19 -0.07 3.05 -5.09
C GLY A 19 -0.64 1.85 -5.87
N THR A 20 0.23 1.05 -6.50
CA THR A 20 -0.18 -0.19 -7.19
C THR A 20 -0.74 -1.21 -6.19
N LEU A 21 -0.12 -1.33 -5.02
CA LEU A 21 -0.59 -2.24 -3.97
C LEU A 21 -1.99 -1.83 -3.45
N LEU A 22 -2.19 -0.53 -3.20
CA LEU A 22 -3.48 0.04 -2.82
C LEU A 22 -4.58 -0.28 -3.85
N LEU A 23 -4.28 -0.18 -5.15
CA LEU A 23 -5.22 -0.52 -6.21
C LEU A 23 -5.60 -2.01 -6.19
N ILE A 24 -4.64 -2.90 -5.98
CA ILE A 24 -4.89 -4.34 -5.91
C ILE A 24 -5.78 -4.67 -4.70
N LEU A 25 -5.48 -4.09 -3.54
CA LEU A 25 -6.24 -4.28 -2.31
C LEU A 25 -7.68 -3.73 -2.42
N ALA A 26 -7.85 -2.56 -3.02
CA ALA A 26 -9.16 -2.00 -3.34
C ALA A 26 -9.97 -2.91 -4.27
N PHE A 27 -9.31 -3.49 -5.28
CA PHE A 27 -9.95 -4.43 -6.20
C PHE A 27 -10.37 -5.72 -5.48
N LEU A 28 -9.52 -6.30 -4.64
CA LEU A 28 -9.85 -7.48 -3.83
C LEU A 28 -11.01 -7.22 -2.88
N THR A 29 -11.03 -6.05 -2.24
CA THR A 29 -12.14 -5.60 -1.39
C THR A 29 -13.44 -5.52 -2.19
N PHE A 30 -13.40 -4.94 -3.38
CA PHE A 30 -14.57 -4.86 -4.28
C PHE A 30 -15.07 -6.25 -4.69
N VAL A 31 -14.18 -7.18 -5.04
CA VAL A 31 -14.55 -8.57 -5.36
C VAL A 31 -15.16 -9.27 -4.15
N SER A 32 -14.66 -9.02 -2.94
CA SER A 32 -15.21 -9.61 -1.72
C SER A 32 -16.66 -9.19 -1.45
N LEU A 33 -17.00 -7.95 -1.80
CA LEU A 33 -18.36 -7.42 -1.71
C LEU A 33 -19.30 -8.10 -2.71
N ILE A 34 -18.84 -8.33 -3.95
CA ILE A 34 -19.62 -9.04 -4.98
C ILE A 34 -19.93 -10.48 -4.55
N LEU A 35 -18.94 -11.16 -3.96
CA LEU A 35 -19.10 -12.54 -3.50
C LEU A 35 -19.88 -12.66 -2.18
N ASN A 36 -20.19 -11.51 -1.54
CA ASN A 36 -20.86 -11.43 -0.25
C ASN A 36 -20.21 -12.31 0.84
N ASN A 37 -18.88 -12.45 0.76
CA ASN A 37 -18.10 -13.32 1.64
C ASN A 37 -17.45 -12.49 2.76
N GLN A 38 -18.12 -12.44 3.91
CA GLN A 38 -17.68 -11.65 5.06
C GLN A 38 -16.33 -12.08 5.64
N ILE A 39 -15.98 -13.38 5.56
CA ILE A 39 -14.70 -13.89 6.05
C ILE A 39 -13.58 -13.35 5.16
N PHE A 40 -13.77 -13.42 3.84
CA PHE A 40 -12.81 -12.93 2.87
C PHE A 40 -12.60 -11.41 2.99
N LEU A 41 -13.70 -10.64 3.12
CA LEU A 41 -13.64 -9.19 3.38
C LEU A 41 -12.85 -8.87 4.66
N SER A 42 -13.10 -9.60 5.75
CA SER A 42 -12.42 -9.36 7.04
C SER A 42 -10.91 -9.60 6.94
N VAL A 43 -10.47 -10.64 6.23
CA VAL A 43 -9.05 -10.93 6.00
C VAL A 43 -8.38 -9.82 5.20
N ILE A 44 -9.04 -9.34 4.14
CA ILE A 44 -8.50 -8.24 3.31
C ILE A 44 -8.37 -6.96 4.13
N LEU A 45 -9.39 -6.59 4.92
CA LEU A 45 -9.34 -5.38 5.74
C LEU A 45 -8.21 -5.40 6.79
N ILE A 46 -7.95 -6.56 7.41
CA ILE A 46 -6.83 -6.71 8.35
C ILE A 46 -5.50 -6.52 7.61
N LEU A 47 -5.37 -7.10 6.42
CA LEU A 47 -4.18 -6.94 5.57
C LEU A 47 -3.98 -5.48 5.16
N ASP A 48 -5.05 -4.77 4.76
CA ASP A 48 -4.99 -3.36 4.37
C ASP A 48 -4.42 -2.49 5.49
N VAL A 49 -4.98 -2.63 6.70
CA VAL A 49 -4.56 -1.83 7.86
C VAL A 49 -3.10 -2.10 8.24
N ALA A 50 -2.60 -3.33 8.08
CA ALA A 50 -1.22 -3.66 8.37
C ALA A 50 -0.26 -3.18 7.26
N ILE A 51 -0.56 -3.49 6.01
CA ILE A 51 0.38 -3.34 4.90
C ILE A 51 0.53 -1.88 4.46
N ILE A 52 -0.57 -1.12 4.40
CA ILE A 52 -0.56 0.27 3.89
C ILE A 52 0.39 1.18 4.67
N PRO A 53 0.43 1.18 6.02
CA PRO A 53 1.39 2.00 6.76
C PRO A 53 2.77 1.36 6.89
N ILE A 54 2.88 0.03 7.03
CA ILE A 54 4.16 -0.63 7.29
C ILE A 54 5.07 -0.59 6.06
N LEU A 55 4.53 -0.88 4.88
CA LEU A 55 5.33 -1.04 3.67
C LEU A 55 6.06 0.26 3.28
N PRO A 56 5.41 1.44 3.23
CA PRO A 56 6.09 2.68 2.88
C PRO A 56 7.15 3.06 3.90
N ILE A 57 6.89 2.86 5.20
CA ILE A 57 7.81 3.18 6.29
C ILE A 57 9.07 2.30 6.20
N LEU A 58 8.92 0.99 5.98
CA LEU A 58 10.06 0.09 5.78
C LEU A 58 10.88 0.46 4.56
N MET A 59 10.23 0.80 3.43
CA MET A 59 10.93 1.18 2.22
C MET A 59 11.66 2.52 2.37
N LEU A 60 11.04 3.51 3.04
CA LEU A 60 11.68 4.79 3.37
C LEU A 60 12.89 4.59 4.28
N SER A 61 12.76 3.76 5.32
CA SER A 61 13.86 3.42 6.24
C SER A 61 15.03 2.72 5.56
N TYR A 62 14.81 2.03 4.43
CA TYR A 62 15.87 1.39 3.66
C TYR A 62 16.63 2.37 2.76
N ILE A 63 15.98 3.45 2.29
CA ILE A 63 16.62 4.48 1.46
C ILE A 63 17.50 5.42 2.29
N GLU A 64 17.11 5.72 3.53
CA GLU A 64 17.91 6.59 4.42
C GLU A 64 19.19 5.92 4.96
N LYS A 65 19.39 4.62 4.71
CA LYS A 65 20.51 3.82 5.20
C LYS A 65 21.57 3.59 4.13
#